data_AF-A0A7L3W732-F1
#
_entry.id   AF-A0A7L3W732-F1
#
_cell.length_a   1.000
_cell.length_b   1.000
_cell.length_c   1.000
_cell.angle_alpha   90.00
_cell.angle_beta   90.00
_cell.angle_gamma   90.00
#
_symmetry.space_group_name_H-M   'P 1'
#
loop_
_entity.id
_entity.type
_entity.pdbx_description
1 polymer ?
#
loop_
_entity_poly.entity_id
_entity_poly.type
_entity_poly.pdbx_seq_one_letter_code
_entity_poly.pdbx_strand_id
1 'polypeptide(L)'
;AAPATPPPPPPPPPVKAGGSRGAGGSRCALRSVTLRVSELGLGYPSPETVLFRYCGGGCPSPPTNHGLVLARLRPGGVQGGVPGGAGPC
;
A
#
# COMPACT_ATOMS: atom_id res chain seq x y z
N ALA A 1 18.02 -6.21 46.55
CA ALA A 1 18.59 -5.59 45.34
C ALA A 1 17.59 -5.81 44.21
N ALA A 2 16.91 -4.75 43.76
CA ALA A 2 16.00 -4.85 42.62
C ALA A 2 16.83 -4.99 41.33
N PRO A 3 16.47 -5.89 40.40
CA PRO A 3 17.18 -5.97 39.13
C PRO A 3 16.93 -4.67 38.36
N ALA A 4 18.02 -3.97 38.02
CA ALA A 4 17.97 -2.83 37.13
C ALA A 4 17.45 -3.29 35.77
N THR A 5 16.26 -2.83 35.39
CA THR A 5 15.73 -3.02 34.04
C THR A 5 16.67 -2.33 33.05
N PRO A 6 17.11 -3.00 31.97
CA PRO A 6 17.94 -2.36 30.96
C PRO A 6 17.17 -1.20 30.30
N PRO A 7 17.88 -0.14 29.88
CA PRO A 7 17.25 1.01 29.22
C PRO A 7 16.59 0.58 27.90
N PRO A 8 15.48 1.24 27.49
CA PRO A 8 14.82 0.94 26.23
C PRO A 8 15.75 1.23 25.03
N PRO A 9 15.64 0.45 23.94
CA PRO A 9 16.44 0.68 22.74
C PRO A 9 16.09 2.04 22.11
N PRO A 10 17.05 2.69 21.42
CA PRO A 10 16.81 3.96 20.76
C PRO A 10 15.73 3.83 19.69
N PRO A 11 14.95 4.90 19.43
CA PRO A 11 13.98 4.90 18.35
C PRO A 11 14.69 4.66 17.01
N PRO A 12 14.10 3.84 16.11
CA PRO A 12 14.65 3.62 14.77
C PRO A 12 14.75 4.95 14.00
N PRO A 13 15.66 5.05 13.02
CA PRO A 13 15.65 6.18 12.10
C PRO A 13 14.31 6.25 11.36
N PRO A 14 13.83 7.46 10.99
CA PRO A 14 12.62 7.60 10.20
C PRO A 14 12.81 6.83 8.89
N VAL A 15 11.98 5.80 8.67
CA VAL A 15 11.92 5.10 7.40
C VAL A 15 11.58 6.12 6.33
N LYS A 16 12.48 6.33 5.36
CA LYS A 16 12.13 7.06 4.16
C LYS A 16 11.10 6.23 3.43
N ALA A 17 9.82 6.56 3.62
CA ALA A 17 8.79 6.19 2.66
C ALA A 17 9.24 6.79 1.33
N GLY A 18 9.83 5.96 0.47
CA GLY A 18 10.02 6.23 -0.95
C GLY A 18 8.67 6.28 -1.63
N GLY A 19 7.80 7.16 -1.15
CA GLY A 19 6.53 7.48 -1.76
C GLY A 19 6.83 8.28 -3.01
N SER A 20 6.66 7.64 -4.17
CA SER A 20 6.37 8.36 -5.39
C SER A 20 5.18 9.28 -5.10
N ARG A 21 5.49 10.57 -4.92
CA ARG A 21 4.54 11.66 -4.76
C ARG A 21 3.64 11.65 -5.99
N GLY A 22 2.33 11.57 -5.78
CA GLY A 22 1.39 11.73 -6.89
C GLY A 22 -0.01 11.24 -6.56
N ALA A 23 -0.79 12.09 -5.90
CA ALA A 23 -2.23 12.08 -6.05
C ALA A 23 -2.53 12.35 -7.54
N GLY A 24 -2.75 11.29 -8.32
CA GLY A 24 -3.02 11.37 -9.76
C GLY A 24 -2.55 10.14 -10.52
N GLY A 25 -3.45 9.18 -10.76
CA GLY A 25 -3.39 8.35 -11.96
C GLY A 25 -2.31 7.25 -12.09
N SER A 26 -1.69 6.74 -11.02
CA SER A 26 -0.84 5.55 -11.17
C SER A 26 -1.71 4.28 -11.30
N ARG A 27 -1.52 3.53 -12.39
CA ARG A 27 -2.14 2.22 -12.64
C ARG A 27 -1.88 1.24 -11.48
N CYS A 28 -2.76 0.27 -11.31
CA CYS A 28 -2.54 -0.85 -10.41
C CYS A 28 -1.20 -1.52 -10.74
N ALA A 29 -0.30 -1.49 -9.79
CA ALA A 29 1.03 -2.05 -9.93
C ALA A 29 1.51 -2.60 -8.59
N LEU A 30 2.37 -3.61 -8.66
CA LEU A 30 3.10 -4.11 -7.51
C LEU A 30 4.12 -3.06 -7.03
N ARG A 31 3.93 -2.61 -5.78
CA ARG A 31 4.79 -1.66 -5.08
C ARG A 31 5.60 -2.39 -4.02
N SER A 32 6.74 -1.82 -3.65
CA SER A 32 7.58 -2.32 -2.57
C SER A 32 7.86 -1.24 -1.54
N VAL A 33 7.92 -1.64 -0.27
CA VAL A 33 8.23 -0.76 0.86
C VAL A 33 9.06 -1.55 1.87
N THR A 34 10.12 -0.92 2.36
CA THR A 34 10.98 -1.49 3.39
C THR A 34 10.46 -1.06 4.76
N LEU A 35 10.06 -2.02 5.58
CA LEU A 35 9.52 -1.76 6.93
C LEU A 35 9.94 -2.84 7.93
N ARG A 36 9.78 -2.55 9.22
CA ARG A 36 10.08 -3.50 10.29
C ARG A 36 8.95 -4.48 10.48
N VAL A 37 9.25 -5.72 10.89
CA VAL A 37 8.21 -6.74 11.14
C VAL A 37 7.21 -6.28 12.21
N SER A 38 7.67 -5.51 13.21
CA SER A 38 6.80 -4.90 14.22
C SER A 38 5.81 -3.86 13.66
N GLU A 39 6.10 -3.24 12.51
CA GLU A 39 5.23 -2.26 11.85
C GLU A 39 4.13 -2.92 11.02
N LEU A 40 4.20 -4.24 10.76
CA LEU A 40 3.12 -4.98 10.12
C LEU A 40 1.87 -5.12 11.01
N GLY A 41 1.97 -4.84 12.30
CA GLY A 41 0.84 -4.93 13.23
C GLY A 41 0.42 -6.37 13.57
N LEU A 42 1.29 -7.35 13.32
CA LEU A 42 1.03 -8.79 13.57
C LEU A 42 1.31 -9.22 15.03
N GLY A 43 1.70 -8.29 15.91
CA GLY A 43 2.02 -8.59 17.31
C GLY A 43 3.42 -9.16 17.57
N TYR A 44 4.29 -9.20 16.55
CA TYR A 44 5.69 -9.64 16.71
C TYR A 44 6.63 -8.45 17.00
N PRO A 45 7.27 -8.39 18.18
CA PRO A 45 8.22 -7.33 18.51
C PRO A 45 9.62 -7.62 17.93
N SER A 46 9.72 -7.76 16.60
CA SER A 46 10.99 -7.98 15.92
C SER A 46 11.56 -6.68 15.32
N PRO A 47 12.86 -6.40 15.51
CA PRO A 47 13.57 -5.29 14.86
C PRO A 47 14.01 -5.62 13.42
N GLU A 48 13.75 -6.84 12.94
CA GLU A 48 14.08 -7.25 11.58
C GLU A 48 13.34 -6.40 10.54
N THR A 49 14.06 -6.05 9.47
CA THR A 49 13.54 -5.22 8.38
C THR A 49 13.33 -6.06 7.14
N VAL A 50 12.12 -6.01 6.57
CA VAL A 50 11.71 -6.81 5.41
C VAL A 50 11.30 -5.93 4.23
N LEU A 51 11.49 -6.44 3.02
CA LEU A 51 10.95 -5.84 1.80
C LEU A 51 9.51 -6.33 1.58
N PHE A 52 8.54 -5.53 1.98
CA PHE A 52 7.13 -5.84 1.80
C PHE A 52 6.65 -5.39 0.42
N ARG A 53 5.94 -6.27 -0.29
CA ARG A 53 5.35 -5.97 -1.60
C ARG A 53 3.83 -5.97 -1.51
N TYR A 54 3.19 -4.97 -2.11
CA TYR A 54 1.75 -4.81 -2.11
C TYR A 54 1.24 -4.26 -3.43
N CYS A 55 0.03 -4.62 -3.83
CA CYS A 55 -0.61 -4.05 -5.01
C CYS A 55 -1.30 -2.73 -4.63
N GLY A 56 -1.08 -1.68 -5.42
CA GLY A 56 -1.74 -0.39 -5.19
C GLY A 56 -1.88 0.43 -6.47
N GLY A 57 -2.91 1.27 -6.54
CA GLY A 57 -3.22 2.10 -7.70
C GLY A 57 -4.64 1.85 -8.23
N GLY A 58 -5.02 2.61 -9.25
CA GLY A 58 -6.31 2.43 -9.93
C GLY A 58 -6.24 1.29 -10.94
N CYS A 59 -7.18 0.34 -10.88
CA CYS A 59 -7.31 -0.73 -11.87
C CYS A 59 -8.18 -0.26 -13.05
N PRO A 60 -7.61 0.00 -14.25
CA PRO A 60 -8.42 0.15 -15.46
C PRO A 60 -8.94 -1.24 -15.86
N SER A 61 -10.06 -1.64 -15.29
CA SER A 61 -10.73 -2.89 -15.66
C SER A 61 -11.50 -2.69 -16.98
N PRO A 62 -11.48 -3.67 -17.90
CA PRO A 62 -12.38 -3.61 -19.05
C PRO A 62 -13.83 -3.46 -18.58
N PRO A 63 -14.66 -2.69 -19.31
CA PRO A 63 -16.05 -2.47 -18.91
C PRO A 63 -16.80 -3.81 -18.89
N THR A 64 -17.25 -4.22 -17.70
CA THR A 64 -18.19 -5.32 -17.53
C THR A 64 -19.61 -4.77 -17.40
N ASN A 65 -20.62 -5.55 -17.79
CA ASN A 65 -22.02 -5.13 -17.63
C ASN A 65 -22.32 -4.71 -16.17
N HIS A 66 -21.81 -5.46 -15.20
CA HIS A 66 -21.91 -5.13 -13.77
C HIS A 66 -21.22 -3.79 -13.42
N GLY A 67 -20.00 -3.58 -13.90
CA GLY A 67 -19.26 -2.33 -13.68
C GLY A 67 -19.95 -1.11 -14.31
N LEU A 68 -20.54 -1.28 -15.49
CA LEU A 68 -21.31 -0.26 -16.18
C LEU A 68 -22.61 0.08 -15.42
N VAL A 69 -23.33 -0.92 -14.92
CA VAL A 69 -24.56 -0.70 -14.13
C VAL A 69 -24.22 0.07 -12.85
N LEU A 70 -23.22 -0.38 -12.08
CA LEU A 70 -22.78 0.31 -10.88
C LEU A 70 -22.34 1.76 -11.17
N ALA A 71 -21.64 1.98 -12.27
CA ALA A 71 -21.24 3.32 -12.70
C ALA A 71 -22.43 4.25 -12.98
N ARG A 72 -23.55 3.73 -13.50
CA ARG A 72 -24.77 4.50 -13.75
C ARG A 72 -25.56 4.77 -12.47
N LEU A 73 -25.53 3.84 -11.53
CA LEU A 73 -26.25 3.94 -10.26
C LEU A 73 -25.52 4.83 -9.23
N ARG A 74 -24.23 5.11 -9.42
CA ARG A 74 -23.45 5.95 -8.49
C ARG A 74 -23.60 7.44 -8.82
N PRO A 75 -24.17 8.28 -7.94
CA PRO A 75 -24.20 9.73 -8.14
C PRO A 75 -22.76 10.26 -8.16
N GLY A 76 -22.33 10.91 -9.25
CA GLY A 76 -21.00 11.52 -9.39
C GLY A 76 -20.12 10.99 -10.53
N GLY A 77 -20.57 10.00 -11.31
CA GLY A 77 -20.00 9.66 -12.62
C GLY A 77 -18.58 9.04 -12.61
N VAL A 78 -18.22 8.46 -13.74
CA VAL A 78 -16.97 7.74 -13.96
C VAL A 78 -15.85 8.72 -14.30
N GLN A 79 -14.77 8.75 -13.52
CA GLN A 79 -13.47 9.12 -14.09
C GLN A 79 -13.04 7.93 -14.95
N GLY A 80 -13.36 8.01 -16.23
CA GLY A 80 -13.07 7.00 -17.23
C GLY A 80 -11.57 6.77 -17.34
N GLY A 81 -11.10 5.62 -16.86
CA GLY A 81 -9.78 5.09 -17.17
C GLY A 81 -9.88 4.08 -18.29
N VAL A 82 -9.56 4.47 -19.53
CA VAL A 82 -9.44 3.62 -20.72
C VAL A 82 -8.23 4.10 -21.53
N PRO A 83 -7.42 3.25 -22.21
CA PRO A 83 -6.89 1.96 -21.86
C PRO A 83 -5.34 1.94 -21.99
N GLY A 84 -4.75 0.80 -21.67
CA GLY A 84 -3.41 0.40 -22.08
C GLY A 84 -2.95 -0.70 -21.15
N GLY A 85 -3.31 -1.95 -21.48
CA GLY A 85 -3.09 -3.08 -20.60
C GLY A 85 -1.61 -3.37 -20.34
N ALA A 86 -1.35 -4.01 -19.21
CA ALA A 86 -0.60 -5.28 -19.15
C ALA A 86 -0.61 -5.79 -17.70
N GLY A 87 -1.17 -6.99 -17.49
CA GLY A 87 -0.82 -7.84 -16.35
C GLY A 87 -1.73 -7.77 -15.11
N PRO A 88 -1.92 -8.90 -14.42
CA PRO A 88 -2.63 -8.95 -13.15
C PRO A 88 -1.72 -8.42 -12.04
N CYS A 89 -1.75 -7.10 -11.80
CA CYS A 89 -0.85 -6.37 -10.89
C CYS A 89 0.63 -6.32 -11.32
#